data_AF-A0A6I9NCW0-F1
#
_entry.id   AF-A0A6I9NCW0-F1
#
_cell.length_a   1.000
_cell.length_b   1.000
_cell.length_c   1.000
_cell.angle_alpha   90.00
_cell.angle_beta   90.00
_cell.angle_gamma   90.00
#
_symmetry.space_group_name_H-M   'P 1'
#
loop_
_entity.id
_entity.type
_entity.pdbx_description
1 polymer ?
#
loop_
_entity_poly.entity_id
_entity_poly.type
_entity_poly.pdbx_seq_one_letter_code
_entity_poly.pdbx_strand_id
1 'polypeptide(L)'
;MATVMRLINFLRASSSLQHRLLRTFLTEVNATFDDLLLHNNIRWLSKGKVLERFWAIRKELQVFLSEQKSVKAKQFMEFMQNEEKMEAVAFLADITSHLNDLNLKLQGKNNTVFELMSAVRAFQRKLEVFKSDLQEGLLHFPTPLEQTKGENRPQNHVAFLEKLIENFKIRFDDFRLGKQVLLYIENPFLVRNFREFSAEAQQIFPWASAASLQSVSLHSQQ
;
A
#
# COMPACT_ATOMS: atom_id res chain seq x y z
N MET A 1 -4.85 -12.63 5.28
CA MET A 1 -6.03 -11.97 4.65
C MET A 1 -7.27 -12.84 4.52
N ALA A 2 -7.23 -14.07 3.96
CA ALA A 2 -8.45 -14.84 3.65
C ALA A 2 -9.39 -15.07 4.86
N THR A 3 -8.84 -15.35 6.04
CA THR A 3 -9.63 -15.52 7.26
C THR A 3 -10.33 -14.23 7.70
N VAL A 4 -9.65 -13.08 7.63
CA VAL A 4 -10.27 -11.75 7.88
C VAL A 4 -11.42 -11.50 6.92
N MET A 5 -11.25 -11.81 5.63
CA MET A 5 -12.34 -11.65 4.64
C MET A 5 -13.53 -12.56 4.93
N ARG A 6 -13.29 -13.81 5.35
CA ARG A 6 -14.36 -14.73 5.77
C ARG A 6 -15.07 -14.23 7.04
N LEU A 7 -14.33 -13.69 8.00
CA LEU A 7 -14.88 -13.08 9.21
C LEU A 7 -15.79 -11.91 8.86
N ILE A 8 -15.34 -11.00 8.00
CA ILE A 8 -16.13 -9.84 7.58
C ILE A 8 -17.37 -10.29 6.81
N ASN A 9 -17.25 -11.26 5.90
CA ASN A 9 -18.41 -11.82 5.21
C ASN A 9 -19.39 -12.50 6.16
N PHE A 10 -18.89 -13.15 7.23
CA PHE A 10 -19.74 -13.70 8.28
C PHE A 10 -20.52 -12.60 9.00
N LEU A 11 -19.84 -11.53 9.41
CA LEU A 11 -20.46 -10.43 10.15
C LEU A 11 -21.41 -9.55 9.31
N ARG A 12 -21.08 -9.33 8.03
CA ARG A 12 -21.75 -8.34 7.17
C ARG A 12 -22.64 -8.91 6.08
N ALA A 13 -22.27 -10.04 5.47
CA ALA A 13 -22.97 -10.58 4.30
C ALA A 13 -23.85 -11.80 4.62
N SER A 14 -23.60 -12.51 5.71
CA SER A 14 -24.27 -13.78 5.98
C SER A 14 -25.68 -13.63 6.55
N SER A 15 -26.00 -12.49 7.18
CA SER A 15 -27.33 -12.21 7.73
C SER A 15 -27.56 -10.70 7.84
N SER A 16 -28.69 -10.23 7.30
CA SER A 16 -29.10 -8.81 7.39
C SER A 16 -29.37 -8.39 8.83
N LEU A 17 -29.96 -9.29 9.64
CA LEU A 17 -30.18 -9.04 11.06
C LEU A 17 -28.85 -8.89 11.80
N GLN A 18 -27.90 -9.81 11.56
CA GLN A 18 -26.58 -9.75 12.18
C GLN A 18 -25.84 -8.47 11.81
N HIS A 19 -25.89 -8.07 10.54
CA HIS A 19 -25.29 -6.83 10.08
C HIS A 19 -25.90 -5.61 10.78
N ARG A 20 -27.24 -5.54 10.88
CA ARG A 20 -27.92 -4.46 11.59
C ARG A 20 -27.56 -4.42 13.08
N LEU A 21 -27.48 -5.58 13.74
CA LEU A 21 -27.07 -5.68 15.14
C LEU A 21 -25.64 -5.20 15.34
N LEU A 22 -24.70 -5.60 14.46
CA LEU A 22 -23.33 -5.14 14.50
C LEU A 22 -23.25 -3.61 14.37
N ARG A 23 -23.94 -3.01 13.39
CA ARG A 23 -23.92 -1.55 13.20
C ARG A 23 -24.48 -0.80 14.40
N THR A 24 -25.55 -1.32 14.99
CA THR A 24 -26.16 -0.74 16.20
C THR A 24 -25.16 -0.77 17.35
N PHE A 25 -24.56 -1.94 17.61
CA PHE A 25 -23.53 -2.12 18.62
C PHE A 25 -22.32 -1.18 18.41
N LEU A 26 -21.78 -1.11 17.19
CA LEU A 26 -20.64 -0.23 16.87
C LEU A 26 -20.96 1.25 17.10
N THR A 27 -22.21 1.66 16.83
CA THR A 27 -22.68 3.02 17.09
C THR A 27 -22.80 3.28 18.60
N GLU A 28 -23.35 2.33 19.36
CA GLU A 28 -23.54 2.44 20.81
C GLU A 28 -22.21 2.54 21.58
N VAL A 29 -21.18 1.80 21.15
CA VAL A 29 -19.84 1.87 21.75
C VAL A 29 -18.98 3.00 21.19
N ASN A 30 -19.53 3.85 20.31
CA ASN A 30 -18.84 4.95 19.65
C ASN A 30 -17.52 4.51 18.97
N ALA A 31 -17.57 3.38 18.25
CA ALA A 31 -16.42 2.83 17.56
C ALA A 31 -15.93 3.77 16.44
N THR A 32 -14.64 3.66 16.08
CA THR A 32 -14.02 4.45 15.00
C THR A 32 -14.77 4.34 13.66
N PHE A 33 -15.38 3.18 13.39
CA PHE A 33 -16.23 2.93 12.23
C PHE A 33 -17.54 2.26 12.65
N ASP A 34 -18.65 2.70 12.05
CA ASP A 34 -19.99 2.16 12.29
C ASP A 34 -20.31 0.90 11.46
N ASP A 35 -19.48 0.57 10.47
CA ASP A 35 -19.62 -0.60 9.60
C ASP A 35 -18.28 -1.08 9.01
N LEU A 36 -18.23 -2.38 8.72
CA LEU A 36 -17.17 -3.02 7.96
C LEU A 36 -17.37 -2.81 6.45
N LEU A 37 -16.30 -2.91 5.67
CA LEU A 37 -16.38 -2.92 4.22
C LEU A 37 -16.45 -4.36 3.71
N LEU A 38 -17.35 -4.66 2.77
CA LEU A 38 -17.22 -5.90 1.98
C LEU A 38 -16.15 -5.68 0.93
N HIS A 39 -15.25 -6.66 0.79
CA HIS A 39 -14.36 -6.68 -0.36
C HIS A 39 -15.14 -7.10 -1.61
N ASN A 40 -14.89 -6.43 -2.72
CA ASN A 40 -15.25 -6.94 -4.04
C ASN A 40 -13.94 -7.30 -4.76
N ASN A 41 -13.88 -8.47 -5.41
CA ASN A 41 -12.69 -8.96 -6.11
C ASN A 41 -12.18 -8.02 -7.23
N ILE A 42 -12.96 -6.99 -7.58
CA ILE A 42 -12.69 -6.08 -8.70
C ILE A 42 -11.60 -5.04 -8.39
N ARG A 43 -11.28 -4.73 -7.11
CA ARG A 43 -10.33 -3.64 -6.80
C ARG A 43 -9.49 -3.93 -5.57
N TRP A 44 -8.18 -4.13 -5.74
CA TRP A 44 -7.27 -4.41 -4.62
C TRP A 44 -7.21 -3.30 -3.56
N LEU A 45 -7.47 -2.04 -3.92
CA LEU A 45 -7.63 -0.93 -2.97
C LEU A 45 -8.71 -1.20 -1.92
N SER A 46 -9.75 -1.97 -2.29
CA SER A 46 -10.78 -2.35 -1.32
C SER A 46 -10.19 -3.24 -0.23
N LYS A 47 -9.21 -4.11 -0.53
CA LYS A 47 -8.63 -5.01 0.47
C LYS A 47 -7.81 -4.28 1.53
N GLY A 48 -7.06 -3.24 1.14
CA GLY A 48 -6.34 -2.39 2.09
C GLY A 48 -7.30 -1.63 3.00
N LYS A 49 -8.31 -0.96 2.43
CA LYS A 49 -9.35 -0.25 3.20
C LYS A 49 -10.16 -1.17 4.11
N VAL A 50 -10.40 -2.41 3.67
CA VAL A 50 -11.05 -3.44 4.48
C VAL A 50 -10.19 -3.80 5.70
N LEU A 51 -8.88 -4.00 5.53
CA LEU A 51 -7.97 -4.30 6.63
C LEU A 51 -7.84 -3.14 7.61
N GLU A 52 -7.73 -1.91 7.10
CA GLU A 52 -7.68 -0.67 7.91
C GLU A 52 -8.91 -0.58 8.83
N ARG A 53 -10.12 -0.71 8.27
CA ARG A 53 -11.34 -0.68 9.09
C ARG A 53 -11.40 -1.84 10.06
N PHE A 54 -11.10 -3.05 9.61
CA PHE A 54 -11.08 -4.23 10.48
C PHE A 54 -10.15 -4.02 11.68
N TRP A 55 -8.93 -3.51 11.44
CA TRP A 55 -7.95 -3.27 12.50
C TRP A 55 -8.45 -2.23 13.51
N ALA A 56 -9.05 -1.14 13.01
CA ALA A 56 -9.51 -0.02 13.82
C ALA A 56 -10.63 -0.36 14.80
N ILE A 57 -11.49 -1.35 14.48
CA ILE A 57 -12.60 -1.78 15.34
C ILE A 57 -12.43 -3.21 15.88
N ARG A 58 -11.23 -3.79 15.79
CA ARG A 58 -11.00 -5.21 16.09
C ARG A 58 -11.37 -5.60 17.53
N LYS A 59 -11.21 -4.68 18.50
CA LYS A 59 -11.50 -4.95 19.91
C LYS A 59 -13.02 -5.04 20.13
N GLU A 60 -13.77 -4.15 19.50
CA GLU A 60 -15.23 -4.14 19.46
C GLU A 60 -15.77 -5.39 18.77
N LEU A 61 -15.14 -5.81 17.67
CA LEU A 61 -15.51 -7.07 17.00
C LEU A 61 -15.30 -8.30 17.90
N GLN A 62 -14.25 -8.33 18.72
CA GLN A 62 -14.05 -9.42 19.69
C GLN A 62 -15.18 -9.45 20.73
N VAL A 63 -15.58 -8.29 21.26
CA VAL A 63 -16.71 -8.20 22.20
C VAL A 63 -17.99 -8.70 21.53
N PHE A 64 -18.32 -8.18 20.35
CA PHE A 64 -19.52 -8.58 19.61
C PHE A 64 -19.55 -10.09 19.29
N LEU A 65 -18.41 -10.66 18.88
CA LEU A 65 -18.30 -12.09 18.59
C LEU A 65 -18.40 -12.97 19.84
N SER A 66 -17.98 -12.47 21.01
CA SER A 66 -18.06 -13.22 22.28
C SER A 66 -19.51 -13.47 22.73
N GLU A 67 -20.42 -12.56 22.37
CA GLU A 67 -21.85 -12.67 22.65
C GLU A 67 -22.57 -13.65 21.71
N GLN A 68 -21.92 -14.05 20.62
CA GLN A 68 -22.50 -14.97 19.64
C GLN A 68 -22.29 -16.44 20.02
N LYS A 69 -23.39 -17.20 20.02
CA LYS A 69 -23.37 -18.64 20.36
C LYS A 69 -22.91 -19.55 19.21
N SER A 70 -22.66 -19.01 18.02
CA SER A 70 -22.38 -19.84 16.83
C SER A 70 -20.96 -20.42 16.83
N VAL A 71 -20.80 -21.64 16.30
CA VAL A 71 -19.48 -22.30 16.16
C VAL A 71 -18.52 -21.46 15.31
N LYS A 72 -19.03 -20.82 14.24
CA LYS A 72 -18.24 -19.91 13.40
C LYS A 72 -17.72 -18.71 14.17
N ALA A 73 -18.53 -18.10 15.04
CA ALA A 73 -18.08 -16.98 15.85
C ALA A 73 -16.93 -17.38 16.79
N LYS A 74 -17.01 -18.57 17.42
CA LYS A 74 -15.91 -19.11 18.24
C LYS A 74 -14.61 -19.29 17.44
N GLN A 75 -14.67 -19.86 16.24
CA GLN A 75 -13.50 -20.00 15.36
C GLN A 75 -12.87 -18.65 15.00
N PHE A 76 -13.69 -17.64 14.74
CA PHE A 76 -13.19 -16.29 14.47
C PHE A 76 -12.61 -15.62 15.72
N MET A 77 -13.17 -15.87 16.90
CA MET A 77 -12.59 -15.43 18.17
C MET A 77 -11.22 -16.06 18.42
N GLU A 78 -11.08 -17.38 18.25
CA GLU A 78 -9.80 -18.08 18.36
C GLU A 78 -8.75 -17.53 17.38
N PHE A 79 -9.17 -17.18 16.16
CA PHE A 79 -8.30 -16.50 15.20
C PHE A 79 -7.84 -15.12 15.72
N MET A 80 -8.76 -14.31 16.27
CA MET A 80 -8.45 -12.97 16.76
C MET A 80 -7.71 -12.95 18.09
N GLN A 81 -7.71 -14.05 18.84
CA GLN A 81 -6.94 -14.22 20.09
C GLN A 81 -5.54 -14.80 19.84
N ASN A 82 -5.26 -15.26 18.61
CA ASN A 82 -3.94 -15.78 18.27
C ASN A 82 -3.00 -14.61 17.92
N GLU A 83 -2.03 -14.36 18.80
CA GLU A 83 -1.08 -13.25 18.69
C GLU A 83 -0.30 -13.26 17.37
N GLU A 84 0.26 -14.40 16.96
CA GLU A 84 1.03 -14.51 15.71
C GLU A 84 0.19 -14.15 14.48
N LYS A 85 -1.06 -14.61 14.44
CA LYS A 85 -1.98 -14.30 13.35
C LYS A 85 -2.38 -12.83 13.35
N MET A 86 -2.60 -12.24 14.51
CA MET A 86 -2.98 -10.84 14.63
C MET A 86 -1.81 -9.89 14.35
N GLU A 87 -0.59 -10.27 14.70
CA GLU A 87 0.64 -9.59 14.28
C GLU A 87 0.74 -9.54 12.74
N ALA A 88 0.51 -10.68 12.07
CA ALA A 88 0.49 -10.73 10.61
C ALA A 88 -0.64 -9.88 10.01
N VAL A 89 -1.80 -9.79 10.66
CA VAL A 89 -2.89 -8.90 10.21
C VAL A 89 -2.51 -7.43 10.38
N ALA A 90 -1.86 -7.07 11.49
CA ALA A 90 -1.35 -5.74 11.75
C ALA A 90 -0.38 -5.30 10.66
N PHE A 91 0.64 -6.14 10.42
CA PHE A 91 1.62 -5.89 9.37
C PHE A 91 0.96 -5.70 7.99
N LEU A 92 -0.02 -6.56 7.67
CA LEU A 92 -0.77 -6.45 6.42
C LEU A 92 -1.60 -5.16 6.35
N ALA A 93 -2.16 -4.67 7.45
CA ALA A 93 -2.90 -3.41 7.47
C ALA A 93 -1.99 -2.24 7.07
N ASP A 94 -0.82 -2.12 7.69
CA ASP A 94 0.11 -1.02 7.42
C ASP A 94 0.73 -1.12 6.01
N ILE A 95 1.27 -2.28 5.61
CA ILE A 95 1.89 -2.39 4.27
C ILE A 95 0.88 -2.18 3.14
N THR A 96 -0.37 -2.62 3.32
CA THR A 96 -1.41 -2.38 2.31
C THR A 96 -1.88 -0.94 2.31
N SER A 97 -1.83 -0.23 3.44
CA SER A 97 -2.05 1.22 3.49
C SER A 97 -0.99 1.97 2.68
N HIS A 98 0.30 1.69 2.90
CA HIS A 98 1.40 2.28 2.13
C HIS A 98 1.27 2.01 0.63
N LEU A 99 0.92 0.77 0.25
CA LEU A 99 0.67 0.41 -1.15
C LEU A 99 -0.53 1.17 -1.72
N ASN A 100 -1.62 1.29 -0.95
CA ASN A 100 -2.81 2.02 -1.35
C ASN A 100 -2.48 3.51 -1.61
N ASP A 101 -1.64 4.14 -0.79
CA ASP A 101 -1.23 5.52 -0.97
C ASP A 101 -0.44 5.73 -2.27
N LEU A 102 0.53 4.84 -2.55
CA LEU A 102 1.23 4.85 -3.83
C LEU A 102 0.21 4.73 -4.97
N ASN A 103 -0.70 3.77 -4.90
CA ASN A 103 -1.63 3.53 -5.99
C ASN A 103 -2.62 4.69 -6.21
N LEU A 104 -3.11 5.33 -5.15
CA LEU A 104 -3.92 6.54 -5.27
C LEU A 104 -3.14 7.64 -5.98
N LYS A 105 -1.84 7.79 -5.67
CA LYS A 105 -0.97 8.73 -6.38
C LYS A 105 -0.83 8.35 -7.86
N LEU A 106 -0.69 7.07 -8.18
CA LEU A 106 -0.57 6.58 -9.56
C LEU A 106 -1.87 6.68 -10.37
N GLN A 107 -3.03 6.52 -9.72
CA GLN A 107 -4.36 6.64 -10.34
C GLN A 107 -4.87 8.09 -10.39
N GLY A 108 -4.15 9.02 -9.76
CA GLY A 108 -4.48 10.44 -9.79
C GLY A 108 -4.52 10.98 -11.22
N LYS A 109 -5.43 11.91 -11.47
CA LYS A 109 -5.49 12.64 -12.74
C LYS A 109 -4.36 13.68 -12.81
N ASN A 110 -4.01 14.09 -14.03
CA ASN A 110 -3.03 15.14 -14.29
C ASN A 110 -1.60 14.85 -13.80
N ASN A 111 -1.25 13.59 -13.54
CA ASN A 111 0.15 13.23 -13.30
C ASN A 111 0.89 13.13 -14.65
N THR A 112 2.04 13.78 -14.73
CA THR A 112 3.02 13.57 -15.78
C THR A 112 3.70 12.19 -15.63
N VAL A 113 4.27 11.67 -16.72
CA VAL A 113 5.05 10.43 -16.69
C VAL A 113 6.20 10.52 -15.68
N PHE A 114 6.84 11.70 -15.60
CA PHE A 114 7.89 11.97 -14.61
C PHE A 114 7.40 11.83 -13.17
N GLU A 115 6.26 12.44 -12.81
CA GLU A 115 5.71 12.34 -11.46
C GLU A 115 5.34 10.90 -11.08
N LEU A 116 4.75 10.15 -12.01
CA LEU A 116 4.42 8.74 -11.79
C LEU A 116 5.68 7.91 -11.53
N MET A 117 6.71 8.10 -12.35
CA MET A 117 7.98 7.39 -12.19
C MET A 117 8.72 7.78 -10.91
N SER A 118 8.72 9.08 -10.58
CA SER A 118 9.30 9.59 -9.34
C SER A 118 8.59 8.98 -8.13
N ALA A 119 7.25 8.88 -8.16
CA ALA A 119 6.48 8.25 -7.10
C ALA A 119 6.83 6.76 -6.92
N VAL A 120 6.96 6.00 -8.01
CA VAL A 120 7.38 4.58 -7.96
C VAL A 120 8.80 4.45 -7.39
N ARG A 121 9.76 5.25 -7.87
CA ARG A 121 11.15 5.21 -7.40
C ARG A 121 11.28 5.61 -5.93
N ALA A 122 10.56 6.65 -5.52
CA ALA A 122 10.48 7.05 -4.12
C ALA A 122 9.90 5.91 -3.27
N PHE A 123 8.87 5.21 -3.76
CA PHE A 123 8.30 4.08 -3.05
C PHE A 123 9.23 2.87 -2.98
N GLN A 124 9.99 2.56 -4.04
CA GLN A 124 11.05 1.54 -4.00
C GLN A 124 12.07 1.84 -2.89
N ARG A 125 12.48 3.11 -2.76
CA ARG A 125 13.35 3.55 -1.65
C ARG A 125 12.67 3.40 -0.29
N LYS A 126 11.37 3.76 -0.17
CA LYS A 126 10.59 3.55 1.06
C LYS A 126 10.53 2.08 1.45
N LEU A 127 10.40 1.14 0.52
CA LEU A 127 10.38 -0.29 0.84
C LEU A 127 11.68 -0.76 1.49
N GLU A 128 12.84 -0.25 1.05
CA GLU A 128 14.14 -0.54 1.68
C GLU A 128 14.21 0.06 3.10
N VAL A 129 13.65 1.26 3.30
CA VAL A 129 13.51 1.87 4.63
C VAL A 129 12.58 1.04 5.52
N PHE A 130 11.42 0.62 5.01
CA PHE A 130 10.46 -0.22 5.73
C PHE A 130 11.07 -1.56 6.13
N LYS A 131 11.88 -2.17 5.26
CA LYS A 131 12.62 -3.39 5.56
C LYS A 131 13.54 -3.22 6.77
N SER A 132 14.30 -2.12 6.80
CA SER A 132 15.20 -1.80 7.91
C SER A 132 14.42 -1.48 9.19
N ASP A 133 13.35 -0.69 9.07
CA ASP A 133 12.49 -0.29 10.18
C ASP A 133 11.77 -1.46 10.86
N LEU A 134 11.40 -2.52 10.13
CA LEU A 134 10.86 -3.76 10.70
C LEU A 134 11.85 -4.46 11.67
N GLN A 135 13.14 -4.26 11.47
CA GLN A 135 14.18 -4.85 12.31
C GLN A 135 14.55 -3.97 13.50
N GLU A 136 14.16 -2.69 13.47
CA GLU A 136 14.54 -1.67 14.43
C GLU A 136 13.34 -1.18 15.24
N GLY A 137 12.66 -0.12 14.76
CA GLY A 137 11.76 0.72 15.56
C GLY A 137 10.28 0.65 15.20
N LEU A 138 9.90 -0.02 14.11
CA LEU A 138 8.51 -0.09 13.62
C LEU A 138 7.83 1.27 13.46
N LEU A 139 8.59 2.32 13.14
CA LEU A 139 8.09 3.69 13.00
C LEU A 139 7.03 3.83 11.89
N HIS A 140 7.16 3.03 10.83
CA HIS A 140 6.24 2.99 9.70
C HIS A 140 5.22 1.85 9.81
N PHE A 141 5.27 1.11 10.91
CA PHE A 141 4.41 -0.03 11.23
C PHE A 141 3.80 0.12 12.64
N PRO A 142 2.99 1.18 12.86
CA PRO A 142 2.39 1.45 14.15
C PRO A 142 1.43 0.33 14.60
N THR A 143 0.79 -0.40 13.68
CA THR A 143 -0.17 -1.44 14.06
C THR A 143 0.52 -2.71 14.59
N PRO A 144 1.61 -3.24 13.99
CA PRO A 144 2.45 -4.23 14.66
C PRO A 144 2.99 -3.75 16.01
N LEU A 145 3.45 -2.50 16.11
CA LEU A 145 3.98 -1.95 17.36
C LEU A 145 2.93 -1.96 18.48
N GLU A 146 1.68 -1.57 18.18
CA GLU A 146 0.56 -1.65 19.11
C GLU A 146 0.25 -3.11 19.50
N GLN A 147 0.27 -4.03 18.53
CA GLN A 147 -0.08 -5.43 18.74
C GLN A 147 0.95 -6.15 19.62
N THR A 148 2.25 -5.94 19.37
CA THR A 148 3.31 -6.61 20.11
C THR A 148 3.68 -5.90 21.42
N LYS A 149 3.02 -4.77 21.73
CA LYS A 149 3.33 -3.89 22.87
C LYS A 149 4.81 -3.46 22.91
N GLY A 150 5.49 -3.49 21.76
CA GLY A 150 6.92 -3.22 21.65
C GLY A 150 7.84 -4.34 22.16
N GLU A 151 7.31 -5.51 22.57
CA GLU A 151 8.08 -6.59 23.16
C GLU A 151 8.58 -7.62 22.12
N ASN A 152 7.80 -7.86 21.06
CA ASN A 152 8.16 -8.78 19.98
C ASN A 152 8.40 -8.03 18.66
N ARG A 153 9.51 -8.39 18.00
CA ARG A 153 9.83 -7.85 16.67
C ARG A 153 9.30 -8.82 15.60
N PRO A 154 8.49 -8.34 14.64
CA PRO A 154 7.94 -9.16 13.56
C PRO A 154 9.01 -9.48 12.49
N GLN A 155 10.08 -10.18 12.89
CA GLN A 155 11.18 -10.59 12.00
C GLN A 155 10.68 -11.42 10.81
N ASN A 156 9.54 -12.10 11.00
CA ASN A 156 8.91 -12.98 10.02
C ASN A 156 8.40 -12.25 8.77
N HIS A 157 8.33 -10.91 8.76
CA HIS A 157 7.81 -10.13 7.64
C HIS A 157 8.89 -9.53 6.72
N VAL A 158 10.17 -9.60 7.11
CA VAL A 158 11.30 -9.11 6.30
C VAL A 158 11.36 -9.82 4.95
N ALA A 159 11.24 -11.15 4.94
CA ALA A 159 11.25 -11.95 3.71
C ALA A 159 10.09 -11.60 2.75
N PHE A 160 8.96 -11.13 3.28
CA PHE A 160 7.87 -10.64 2.46
C PHE A 160 8.24 -9.31 1.78
N LEU A 161 8.84 -8.37 2.52
CA LEU A 161 9.30 -7.10 1.95
C LEU A 161 10.41 -7.31 0.92
N GLU A 162 11.33 -8.25 1.11
CA GLU A 162 12.36 -8.58 0.12
C GLU A 162 11.75 -9.04 -1.21
N LYS A 163 10.75 -9.93 -1.14
CA LYS A 163 10.01 -10.37 -2.34
C LYS A 163 9.23 -9.22 -2.97
N LEU A 164 8.67 -8.32 -2.17
CA LEU A 164 7.95 -7.15 -2.66
C LEU A 164 8.90 -6.16 -3.36
N ILE A 165 10.06 -5.89 -2.76
CA ILE A 165 11.13 -5.06 -3.34
C ILE A 165 11.56 -5.63 -4.69
N GLU A 166 11.83 -6.94 -4.76
CA GLU A 166 12.22 -7.59 -6.00
C GLU A 166 11.12 -7.52 -7.05
N ASN A 167 9.86 -7.73 -6.65
CA ASN A 167 8.73 -7.58 -7.56
C ASN A 167 8.62 -6.17 -8.13
N PHE A 168 8.82 -5.13 -7.30
CA PHE A 168 8.86 -3.74 -7.76
C PHE A 168 10.05 -3.45 -8.67
N LYS A 169 11.22 -4.06 -8.43
CA LYS A 169 12.38 -3.92 -9.32
C LYS A 169 12.07 -4.49 -10.70
N ILE A 170 11.61 -5.72 -10.77
CA ILE A 170 11.27 -6.41 -12.03
C ILE A 170 10.14 -5.70 -12.77
N ARG A 171 9.04 -5.36 -12.08
CA ARG A 171 7.84 -4.83 -12.73
C ARG A 171 8.03 -3.43 -13.32
N PHE A 172 8.91 -2.63 -12.75
CA PHE A 172 9.16 -1.26 -13.20
C PHE A 172 10.52 -1.11 -13.90
N ASP A 173 11.15 -2.23 -14.29
CA ASP A 173 12.45 -2.24 -14.95
C ASP A 173 12.38 -1.67 -16.37
N ASP A 174 11.26 -1.91 -17.07
CA ASP A 174 11.04 -1.48 -18.45
C ASP A 174 10.89 0.05 -18.59
N PHE A 175 10.61 0.75 -17.49
CA PHE A 175 10.40 2.20 -17.47
C PHE A 175 11.66 2.95 -17.03
N ARG A 176 12.81 2.60 -17.60
CA ARG A 176 14.08 3.30 -17.36
C ARG A 176 14.20 4.53 -18.26
N LEU A 177 13.50 5.62 -17.91
CA LEU A 177 13.97 6.93 -18.31
C LEU A 177 15.31 7.18 -17.59
N GLY A 178 16.34 7.43 -18.38
CA GLY A 178 17.66 7.74 -17.87
C GLY A 178 17.68 9.09 -17.12
N LYS A 179 18.79 9.37 -16.44
CA LYS A 179 18.89 10.49 -15.51
C LYS A 179 18.76 11.83 -16.24
N GLN A 180 19.37 11.96 -17.41
CA GLN A 180 19.35 13.19 -18.20
C GLN A 180 17.97 13.46 -18.81
N VAL A 181 17.30 12.41 -19.31
CA VAL A 181 15.93 12.53 -19.83
C VAL A 181 14.97 12.96 -18.74
N LEU A 182 15.12 12.42 -17.52
CA LEU A 182 14.31 12.84 -16.39
C LEU A 182 14.58 14.28 -15.96
N LEU A 183 15.85 14.69 -15.89
CA LEU A 183 16.22 16.07 -15.61
C LEU A 183 15.61 17.03 -16.64
N TYR A 184 15.64 16.66 -17.92
CA TYR A 184 15.06 17.46 -18.99
C TYR A 184 13.54 17.63 -18.85
N ILE A 185 12.82 16.56 -18.48
CA ILE A 185 11.36 16.61 -18.28
C ILE A 185 11.00 17.44 -17.04
N GLU A 186 11.78 17.34 -15.97
CA GLU A 186 11.58 18.13 -14.75
C GLU A 186 11.85 19.61 -15.01
N ASN A 187 13.01 19.91 -15.59
CA ASN A 187 13.40 21.25 -15.98
C ASN A 187 14.52 21.19 -17.04
N PRO A 188 14.27 21.60 -18.29
CA PRO A 188 15.26 21.50 -19.37
C PRO A 188 16.53 22.32 -19.11
N PHE A 189 16.47 23.34 -18.26
CA PHE A 189 17.62 24.17 -17.88
C PHE A 189 18.58 23.48 -16.89
N LEU A 190 18.18 22.34 -16.29
CA LEU A 190 19.07 21.55 -15.44
C LEU A 190 20.04 20.66 -16.23
N VAL A 191 19.78 20.44 -17.52
CA VAL A 191 20.65 19.64 -18.39
C VAL A 191 21.88 20.45 -18.79
N ARG A 192 22.99 20.23 -18.09
CA ARG A 192 24.27 20.90 -18.37
C ARG A 192 25.04 20.29 -19.53
N ASN A 193 24.80 19.00 -19.82
CA ASN A 193 25.49 18.27 -20.87
C ASN A 193 24.49 17.76 -21.90
N PHE A 194 24.23 18.59 -22.92
CA PHE A 194 23.27 18.25 -23.97
C PHE A 194 23.68 17.00 -24.77
N ARG A 195 24.98 16.71 -24.92
CA ARG A 195 25.44 15.51 -25.64
C ARG A 195 25.05 14.23 -24.89
N GLU A 196 25.23 14.24 -23.57
CA GLU A 196 24.85 13.12 -22.70
C GLU A 196 23.33 12.92 -22.70
N PHE A 197 22.57 14.01 -22.59
CA PHE A 197 21.11 13.97 -22.75
C PHE A 197 20.69 13.39 -24.10
N SER A 198 21.26 13.91 -25.20
CA SER A 198 20.89 13.46 -26.54
C SER A 198 21.22 11.98 -26.77
N ALA A 199 22.35 11.50 -26.26
CA ALA A 199 22.73 10.08 -26.37
C ALA A 199 21.79 9.19 -25.57
N GLU A 200 21.47 9.58 -24.32
CA GLU A 200 20.54 8.85 -23.46
C GLU A 200 19.12 8.87 -24.04
N ALA A 201 18.66 10.02 -24.54
CA ALA A 201 17.36 10.18 -25.19
C ALA A 201 17.25 9.34 -26.47
N GLN A 202 18.30 9.26 -27.29
CA GLN A 202 18.33 8.39 -28.49
C GLN A 202 18.28 6.90 -28.15
N GLN A 203 18.89 6.49 -27.05
CA GLN A 203 18.83 5.11 -26.58
C GLN A 203 17.41 4.71 -26.15
N ILE A 204 16.69 5.64 -25.53
CA ILE A 204 15.33 5.42 -25.01
C ILE A 204 14.27 5.62 -26.09
N PHE A 205 14.47 6.61 -26.95
CA PHE A 205 13.59 7.00 -28.05
C PHE A 205 14.38 6.96 -29.36
N PRO A 206 14.46 5.79 -30.04
CA PRO A 206 15.26 5.63 -31.26
C PRO A 206 14.89 6.59 -32.40
N TRP A 207 13.68 7.15 -32.36
CA TRP A 207 13.18 8.12 -33.33
C TRP A 207 13.64 9.58 -33.06
N ALA A 208 14.14 9.88 -31.85
CA ALA A 208 14.50 11.24 -31.45
C ALA A 208 15.96 11.55 -31.81
N SER A 209 16.21 12.07 -33.01
CA SER A 209 17.56 12.48 -33.42
C SER A 209 18.11 13.67 -32.59
N ALA A 210 19.43 13.75 -32.42
CA ALA A 210 20.09 14.88 -31.76
C ALA A 210 19.66 16.25 -32.34
N ALA A 211 19.52 16.33 -33.67
CA ALA A 211 19.06 17.55 -34.35
C ALA A 211 17.60 17.90 -33.99
N SER A 212 16.71 16.91 -33.91
CA SER A 212 15.32 17.13 -33.48
C SER A 212 15.18 17.51 -32.01
N LEU A 213 16.07 17.02 -31.14
CA LEU A 213 16.08 17.38 -29.72
C LEU A 213 16.61 18.81 -29.49
N GLN A 214 17.57 19.24 -30.31
CA GLN A 214 18.12 20.61 -30.27
C GLN A 214 17.09 21.65 -30.70
N SER A 215 16.32 21.38 -31.76
CA SER A 215 15.31 22.33 -32.24
C SER A 215 14.19 22.55 -31.22
N VAL A 216 13.73 21.50 -30.54
CA VAL A 216 12.73 21.57 -29.46
C VAL A 216 13.27 22.36 -28.26
N SER A 217 14.54 22.16 -27.88
CA SER A 217 15.16 22.88 -26.77
C SER A 217 15.26 24.38 -27.03
N LEU A 218 15.62 24.79 -28.25
CA LEU A 218 15.71 26.20 -28.63
C LEU A 218 14.35 26.91 -28.63
N HIS A 219 13.27 26.22 -28.99
CA HIS A 219 11.92 26.81 -28.99
C HIS A 219 11.33 26.93 -27.58
N SER A 220 11.79 26.13 -26.61
CA SER A 220 11.39 26.26 -25.20
C SER A 220 12.06 27.41 -24.44
N GLN A 221 12.93 28.19 -25.11
CA GLN A 221 13.65 29.35 -24.54
C GLN A 221 12.98 30.71 -24.84
N GLN A 222 11.84 30.74 -25.55
CA GLN A 222 11.01 31.93 -25.77
C GLN A 222 9.75 31.88 -24.92
#